data_AF-A0A2V7FG57-F1
#
_entry.id   AF-A0A2V7FG57-F1
#
_cell.length_a   1.000
_cell.length_b   1.000
_cell.length_c   1.000
_cell.angle_alpha   90.00
_cell.angle_beta   90.00
_cell.angle_gamma   90.00
#
_symmetry.space_group_name_H-M   'P 1'
#
loop_
_entity.id
_entity.type
_entity.pdbx_description
1 polymer ?
#
loop_
_entity_poly.entity_id
_entity_poly.type
_entity_poly.pdbx_seq_one_letter_code
_entity_poly.pdbx_strand_id
1 'polypeptide(L)'
;MPEETFFIFYRLIDPWRPFGVAVFFLVFVVPFVGLLGVKPKKSPALLTTFALVSLLGIWLERYLEIVPSINGRAGPALGVPEIGVALLFGGLFLASLGWFGARYPMLSPRLAADALERERH
;
A
#
# COMPACT_ATOMS: atom_id res chain seq x y z
N MET A 1 30.75 15.27 -1.26
CA MET A 1 30.20 13.93 -0.97
C MET A 1 29.27 13.49 -2.11
N PRO A 2 29.78 13.25 -3.33
CA PRO A 2 28.96 12.73 -4.45
C PRO A 2 28.43 11.30 -4.21
N GLU A 3 29.17 10.50 -3.46
CA GLU A 3 28.93 9.07 -3.21
C GLU A 3 27.62 8.80 -2.46
N GLU A 4 27.26 9.63 -1.47
CA GLU A 4 26.03 9.46 -0.69
C GLU A 4 24.79 10.04 -1.40
N THR A 5 24.99 10.99 -2.31
CA THR A 5 23.88 11.70 -2.98
C THR A 5 23.38 10.98 -4.23
N PHE A 6 24.19 10.10 -4.83
CA PHE A 6 23.86 9.43 -6.08
C PHE A 6 22.54 8.64 -6.02
N PHE A 7 22.30 7.95 -4.90
CA PHE A 7 21.08 7.17 -4.68
C PHE A 7 19.82 8.03 -4.82
N ILE A 8 19.85 9.23 -4.22
CA ILE A 8 18.74 10.18 -4.19
C ILE A 8 18.59 10.84 -5.56
N PHE A 9 19.68 11.36 -6.13
CA PHE A 9 19.64 12.06 -7.42
C PHE A 9 19.06 11.21 -8.54
N TYR A 10 19.48 9.94 -8.64
CA TYR A 10 19.03 9.05 -9.71
C TYR A 10 17.50 8.78 -9.68
N ARG A 11 16.84 8.95 -8.52
CA ARG A 11 15.41 8.72 -8.32
C ARG A 11 14.54 9.98 -8.43
N LEU A 12 15.15 11.16 -8.33
CA LEU A 12 14.45 12.45 -8.38
C LEU A 12 14.54 13.14 -9.75
N ILE A 13 15.38 12.63 -10.64
CA ILE A 13 15.53 13.13 -12.02
C ILE A 13 14.90 12.16 -13.02
N ASP A 14 14.78 12.60 -14.26
CA ASP A 14 14.27 11.74 -15.33
C ASP A 14 15.21 10.55 -15.57
N PRO A 15 14.65 9.36 -15.84
CA PRO A 15 13.23 9.08 -16.11
C PRO A 15 12.39 8.71 -14.86
N TRP A 16 12.94 8.78 -13.65
CA TRP A 16 12.30 8.30 -12.41
C TRP A 16 11.43 9.34 -11.71
N ARG A 17 11.63 10.63 -12.01
CA ARG A 17 10.88 11.75 -11.43
C ARG A 17 9.36 11.55 -11.45
N PRO A 18 8.70 11.10 -12.54
CA PRO A 18 7.25 10.89 -12.53
C PRO A 18 6.78 9.87 -11.48
N PHE A 19 7.57 8.83 -11.22
CA PHE A 19 7.27 7.83 -10.20
C PHE A 19 7.41 8.42 -8.79
N GLY A 20 8.45 9.21 -8.53
CA GLY A 20 8.60 9.92 -7.26
C GLY A 20 7.43 10.87 -6.97
N VAL A 21 6.98 11.61 -8.00
CA VAL A 21 5.79 12.47 -7.89
C VAL A 21 4.54 11.64 -7.62
N ALA A 22 4.34 10.53 -8.35
CA ALA A 22 3.20 9.65 -8.12
C ALA A 22 3.19 9.09 -6.68
N VAL A 23 4.32 8.63 -6.17
CA VAL A 23 4.46 8.15 -4.77
C VAL A 23 4.06 9.23 -3.78
N PHE A 24 4.54 10.47 -3.95
CA PHE A 24 4.17 11.59 -3.08
C PHE A 24 2.65 11.82 -3.04
N PHE A 25 1.98 11.76 -4.18
CA PHE A 25 0.52 11.90 -4.22
C PHE A 25 -0.22 10.71 -3.62
N LEU A 26 0.18 9.48 -3.96
CA LEU A 26 -0.51 8.25 -3.57
C LEU A 26 -0.33 7.90 -2.09
N VAL A 27 0.84 8.17 -1.52
CA VAL A 27 1.17 7.83 -0.13
C VAL A 27 0.79 8.97 0.83
N PHE A 28 0.97 10.23 0.40
CA PHE A 28 0.76 11.38 1.27
C PHE A 28 -0.44 12.23 0.87
N VAL A 29 -0.39 12.95 -0.27
CA VAL A 29 -1.37 14.02 -0.54
C VAL A 29 -2.81 13.51 -0.60
N VAL A 30 -3.07 12.45 -1.37
CA VAL A 30 -4.43 11.94 -1.58
C VAL A 30 -5.01 11.33 -0.30
N PRO A 31 -4.32 10.41 0.42
CA PRO A 31 -4.83 9.88 1.68
C PRO A 31 -4.93 10.94 2.76
N PHE A 32 -3.95 11.83 2.90
CA PHE A 32 -3.94 12.87 3.93
C PHE A 32 -5.13 13.82 3.76
N VAL A 33 -5.25 14.46 2.60
CA VAL A 33 -6.33 15.43 2.33
C VAL A 33 -7.69 14.73 2.34
N GLY A 34 -7.79 13.55 1.69
CA GLY A 34 -9.01 12.76 1.63
C GLY A 34 -9.50 12.28 2.99
N LEU A 35 -8.59 12.03 3.93
CA LEU A 35 -8.90 11.63 5.30
C LEU A 35 -8.76 12.78 6.31
N LEU A 36 -8.78 14.06 5.92
CA LEU A 36 -8.92 15.14 6.90
C LEU A 36 -10.33 15.17 7.50
N GLY A 37 -11.34 14.95 6.67
CA GLY A 37 -12.75 14.97 7.06
C GLY A 37 -13.19 13.76 7.88
N VAL A 38 -14.29 13.90 8.62
CA VAL A 38 -14.89 12.81 9.40
C VAL A 38 -15.65 11.82 8.50
N LYS A 39 -16.35 12.31 7.46
CA LYS A 39 -17.19 11.47 6.58
C LYS A 39 -16.38 10.33 5.91
N PRO A 40 -15.21 10.60 5.31
CA PRO A 40 -14.40 9.55 4.67
C PRO A 40 -13.90 8.48 5.66
N LYS A 41 -13.66 8.86 6.92
CA LYS A 41 -13.24 7.92 7.98
C LYS A 41 -14.35 7.00 8.47
N LYS A 42 -15.60 7.43 8.35
CA LYS A 42 -16.77 6.66 8.81
C LYS A 42 -17.46 5.86 7.71
N SER A 43 -17.11 6.12 6.44
CA SER A 43 -17.62 5.35 5.30
C SER A 43 -16.66 4.21 4.99
N PRO A 44 -17.08 2.94 5.13
CA PRO A 44 -16.22 1.79 4.82
C PRO A 44 -15.71 1.84 3.38
N ALA A 45 -16.57 2.26 2.43
CA ALA A 45 -16.20 2.36 1.03
C ALA A 45 -15.09 3.38 0.80
N LEU A 46 -15.26 4.62 1.30
CA LEU A 46 -14.25 5.67 1.13
C LEU A 46 -12.94 5.32 1.85
N LEU A 47 -13.02 4.81 3.07
CA LEU A 47 -11.84 4.39 3.82
C LEU A 47 -11.07 3.29 3.08
N THR A 48 -11.78 2.30 2.53
CA THR A 48 -11.20 1.23 1.72
C THR A 48 -10.53 1.80 0.46
N THR A 49 -11.16 2.74 -0.23
CA THR A 49 -10.55 3.41 -1.38
C THR A 49 -9.23 4.09 -1.02
N PHE A 50 -9.19 4.89 0.05
CA PHE A 50 -7.95 5.54 0.49
C PHE A 50 -6.87 4.54 0.94
N ALA A 51 -7.27 3.44 1.58
CA ALA A 51 -6.35 2.37 1.94
C ALA A 51 -5.74 1.69 0.70
N LEU A 52 -6.54 1.41 -0.33
CA LEU A 52 -6.06 0.83 -1.59
C LEU A 52 -5.15 1.80 -2.37
N VAL A 53 -5.50 3.08 -2.40
CA VAL A 53 -4.63 4.14 -2.98
C VAL A 53 -3.28 4.18 -2.27
N SER A 54 -3.29 4.16 -0.94
CA SER A 54 -2.07 4.15 -0.12
C SER A 54 -1.25 2.87 -0.35
N LEU A 55 -1.91 1.72 -0.42
CA LEU A 55 -1.28 0.43 -0.68
C LEU A 55 -0.57 0.42 -2.04
N LEU A 56 -1.22 0.93 -3.08
CA LEU A 56 -0.62 1.10 -4.41
C LEU A 56 0.58 2.06 -4.35
N GLY A 57 0.46 3.16 -3.61
CA GLY A 57 1.54 4.12 -3.40
C GLY A 57 2.77 3.48 -2.73
N ILE A 58 2.57 2.69 -1.67
CA ILE A 58 3.64 1.98 -0.97
C ILE A 58 4.28 0.92 -1.87
N TRP A 59 3.50 0.20 -2.67
CA TRP A 59 4.06 -0.73 -3.65
C TRP A 59 4.94 -0.03 -4.69
N LEU A 60 4.48 1.13 -5.20
CA LEU A 60 5.24 1.95 -6.14
C LEU A 60 6.50 2.57 -5.50
N GLU A 61 6.43 2.93 -4.23
CA GLU A 61 7.56 3.43 -3.45
C GLU A 61 8.66 2.36 -3.33
N ARG A 62 8.30 1.11 -3.00
CA ARG A 62 9.27 0.01 -2.97
C ARG A 62 9.87 -0.26 -4.35
N TYR A 63 9.07 -0.16 -5.41
CA TYR A 63 9.59 -0.24 -6.78
C TYR A 63 10.64 0.84 -7.06
N LEU A 64 10.36 2.10 -6.70
CA LEU A 64 11.27 3.24 -6.84
C LEU A 64 12.54 3.11 -5.99
N GLU A 65 12.47 2.49 -4.82
CA GLU A 65 13.64 2.27 -3.96
C GLU A 65 14.54 1.14 -4.48
N ILE A 66 13.96 0.07 -5.02
CA ILE A 66 14.68 -1.15 -5.35
C ILE A 66 15.18 -1.13 -6.80
N VAL A 67 14.30 -0.90 -7.78
CA VAL A 67 14.59 -1.14 -9.20
C VAL A 67 15.71 -0.26 -9.76
N PRO A 68 15.81 1.05 -9.42
CA PRO A 68 16.92 1.87 -9.89
C PRO A 68 18.30 1.36 -9.44
N SER A 69 18.38 0.57 -8.36
CA SER A 69 19.65 -0.02 -7.91
C SER A 69 20.14 -1.19 -8.76
N ILE A 70 19.26 -1.83 -9.54
CA ILE A 70 19.55 -3.07 -10.27
C ILE A 70 19.33 -2.97 -11.79
N ASN A 71 18.81 -1.85 -12.28
CA ASN A 71 18.37 -1.70 -13.66
C ASN A 71 19.46 -1.26 -14.66
N GLY A 72 20.71 -1.11 -14.22
CA GLY A 72 21.82 -0.75 -15.11
C GLY A 72 21.66 0.62 -15.80
N ARG A 73 21.00 1.60 -15.17
CA ARG A 73 20.66 2.92 -15.75
C ARG A 73 19.52 2.93 -16.77
N ALA A 74 18.75 1.85 -16.88
CA ALA A 74 17.52 1.83 -17.66
C ALA A 74 16.43 2.73 -17.04
N GLY A 75 15.39 3.04 -17.82
CA GLY A 75 14.20 3.69 -17.28
C GLY A 75 13.31 2.74 -16.46
N PRO A 76 12.25 3.26 -15.84
CA PRO A 76 11.21 2.43 -15.23
C PRO A 76 10.57 1.53 -16.30
N ALA A 77 10.38 0.26 -15.93
CA ALA A 77 9.72 -0.76 -16.73
C ALA A 77 8.76 -1.52 -15.80
N LEU A 78 7.49 -1.09 -15.78
CA LEU A 78 6.42 -1.85 -15.14
C LEU A 78 5.88 -2.84 -16.17
N GLY A 79 6.15 -4.12 -15.95
CA GLY A 79 5.74 -5.19 -16.86
C GLY A 79 4.99 -6.31 -16.16
N VAL A 80 4.90 -7.43 -16.88
CA VAL A 80 4.30 -8.66 -16.37
C VAL A 80 5.00 -9.18 -15.10
N PRO A 81 6.34 -9.13 -14.96
CA PRO A 81 6.99 -9.62 -13.74
C PRO A 81 6.55 -8.86 -12.49
N GLU A 82 6.51 -7.52 -12.54
CA GLU A 82 6.17 -6.67 -11.39
C GLU A 82 4.73 -6.90 -10.94
N ILE A 83 3.79 -6.90 -11.89
CA ILE A 83 2.36 -7.11 -11.62
C ILE A 83 2.09 -8.56 -11.23
N GLY A 84 2.70 -9.52 -11.94
CA GLY A 84 2.52 -10.94 -11.69
C GLY A 84 3.00 -11.35 -10.30
N VAL A 85 4.18 -10.89 -9.88
CA VAL A 85 4.70 -11.15 -8.52
C VAL A 85 3.82 -10.49 -7.46
N ALA A 86 3.39 -9.24 -7.67
CA ALA A 86 2.50 -8.55 -6.74
C ALA A 86 1.17 -9.29 -6.55
N LEU A 87 0.55 -9.73 -7.66
CA LEU A 87 -0.69 -10.50 -7.64
C LEU A 87 -0.51 -11.90 -7.04
N LEU A 88 0.60 -12.58 -7.34
CA LEU A 88 0.89 -13.91 -6.80
C LEU A 88 1.00 -13.86 -5.27
N PHE A 89 1.87 -12.99 -4.73
CA PHE A 89 2.07 -12.92 -3.29
C PHE A 89 0.90 -12.28 -2.56
N GLY A 90 0.27 -11.25 -3.15
CA GLY A 90 -0.96 -10.67 -2.61
C GLY A 90 -2.10 -11.70 -2.57
N GLY A 91 -2.26 -12.49 -3.63
CA GLY A 91 -3.23 -13.58 -3.71
C GLY A 91 -2.96 -14.69 -2.69
N LEU A 92 -1.71 -15.13 -2.56
CA LEU A 92 -1.31 -16.14 -1.57
C LEU A 92 -1.58 -15.65 -0.14
N PHE A 93 -1.28 -14.38 0.15
CA PHE A 93 -1.58 -13.77 1.45
C PHE A 93 -3.09 -13.79 1.73
N LEU A 94 -3.91 -13.30 0.79
CA LEU A 94 -5.37 -13.30 0.95
C LEU A 94 -5.95 -14.72 1.05
N ALA A 95 -5.41 -15.68 0.28
CA ALA A 95 -5.79 -17.08 0.36
C ALA A 95 -5.45 -17.68 1.74
N SER A 96 -4.27 -17.38 2.30
CA SER A 96 -3.91 -17.82 3.65
C SER A 96 -4.84 -17.23 4.72
N LEU A 97 -5.20 -15.95 4.58
CA LEU A 97 -6.10 -15.26 5.50
C LEU A 97 -7.51 -15.84 5.42
N GLY A 98 -8.01 -16.08 4.21
CA GLY A 98 -9.29 -16.74 3.97
C GLY A 98 -9.34 -18.16 4.49
N TRP A 99 -8.27 -18.94 4.28
CA TRP A 99 -8.15 -20.30 4.83
C TRP A 99 -8.20 -20.28 6.36
N PHE A 100 -7.46 -19.37 7.00
CA PHE A 100 -7.48 -19.21 8.44
C PHE A 100 -8.87 -18.83 8.95
N GLY A 101 -9.50 -17.83 8.34
CA GLY A 101 -10.84 -17.36 8.72
C GLY A 101 -11.96 -18.39 8.50
N ALA A 102 -11.78 -19.31 7.55
CA ALA A 102 -12.70 -20.43 7.34
C ALA A 102 -12.57 -21.52 8.42
N ARG A 103 -11.42 -21.62 9.10
CA ARG A 103 -11.14 -22.67 10.09
C ARG A 103 -11.25 -22.22 11.54
N TYR A 104 -10.95 -20.95 11.81
CA TYR A 104 -10.91 -20.39 13.15
C TYR A 104 -11.74 -19.11 13.24
N PRO A 105 -12.40 -18.84 14.38
CA PRO A 105 -13.17 -17.61 14.56
C PRO A 105 -12.23 -16.39 14.53
N MET A 106 -12.51 -15.45 13.61
CA MET A 106 -11.71 -14.22 13.45
C MET A 106 -11.93 -13.21 14.59
N LEU A 107 -13.10 -13.26 15.21
CA LEU A 107 -13.44 -12.51 16.42
C LEU A 107 -13.46 -13.49 17.60
N SER A 108 -12.80 -13.13 18.70
CA SER A 108 -12.89 -13.91 19.93
C SER A 108 -14.37 -14.00 20.36
N PRO A 109 -14.90 -15.20 20.61
CA PRO A 109 -16.28 -15.35 21.06
C PRO A 109 -16.59 -14.57 22.35
N ARG A 110 -15.61 -14.42 23.23
CA ARG A 110 -15.74 -13.64 24.47
C ARG A 110 -15.88 -12.15 24.19
N LEU A 111 -15.04 -11.60 23.31
CA LEU A 111 -15.13 -10.18 22.93
C LEU A 111 -16.41 -9.86 22.17
N ALA A 112 -16.91 -10.81 21.37
CA ALA A 112 -18.20 -10.66 20.70
C ALA A 112 -19.36 -10.64 21.71
N ALA A 113 -19.33 -11.49 22.74
CA ALA A 113 -20.33 -11.47 23.82
C ALA A 113 -20.28 -10.15 24.61
N ASP A 114 -19.09 -9.70 25.03
CA ASP A 114 -18.92 -8.45 25.78
C ASP A 114 -19.41 -7.22 24.98
N ALA A 115 -19.20 -7.20 23.66
CA ALA A 115 -19.67 -6.13 22.78
C ALA A 115 -21.21 -6.10 22.72
N LEU A 116 -21.85 -7.26 22.58
CA LEU A 116 -23.31 -7.39 22.55
C LEU A 116 -23.95 -6.96 23.88
N GLU A 117 -23.31 -7.26 25.02
CA GLU A 117 -23.79 -6.80 26.33
C GLU A 117 -23.73 -5.28 26.46
N ARG A 118 -22.66 -4.65 25.98
CA ARG A 118 -22.50 -3.19 26.01
C ARG A 118 -23.52 -2.44 25.14
N GLU A 119 -23.92 -3.00 24.00
CA GLU A 119 -24.92 -2.38 23.11
C GLU A 119 -26.35 -2.46 23.65
N ARG A 120 -26.62 -3.31 24.64
CA ARG A 120 -27.95 -3.45 25.27
C ARG A 120 -28.19 -2.43 26.41
N HIS A 121 -27.17 -1.69 26.83
CA HIS A 121 -27.22 -0.67 27.89
C HIS A 121 -27.14 0.74 27.30
#